data_AF-A0A227J6J0-F1
#
_entry.id   AF-A0A227J6J0-F1
#
_cell.length_a   1.000
_cell.length_b   1.000
_cell.length_c   1.000
_cell.angle_alpha   90.00
_cell.angle_beta   90.00
_cell.angle_gamma   90.00
#
_symmetry.space_group_name_H-M   'P 1'
#
loop_
_entity.id
_entity.type
_entity.pdbx_description
1 polymer ?
#
loop_
_entity_poly.entity_id
_entity_poly.type
_entity_poly.pdbx_seq_one_letter_code
_entity_poly.pdbx_strand_id
1 'polypeptide(L)'
;RNEGSAQSTITVELEVTPDCMITAPDIDFGSSPLVAGFDPVSQVISLTCTKNSSFTIGLNDGVNASGGQRRMASDGNYLEYEIYKSSSTERWGSAGAERREQSDVDTGDAIPDGITPQNYNYRAQIM
;
A
#
# COMPACT_ATOMS: atom_id res chain seq x y z
N ARG A 1 -59.35 -6.20 -31.06
CA ARG A 1 -58.24 -6.28 -30.08
C ARG A 1 -57.19 -7.20 -30.70
N ASN A 2 -56.00 -6.71 -30.98
CA ASN A 2 -54.79 -7.50 -31.22
C ASN A 2 -53.62 -6.60 -30.87
N GLU A 3 -52.86 -6.98 -29.85
CA GLU A 3 -51.77 -6.19 -29.28
C GLU A 3 -50.48 -6.56 -30.01
N GLY A 4 -49.88 -5.59 -30.71
CA GLY A 4 -48.59 -5.77 -31.36
C GLY A 4 -47.47 -5.50 -30.36
N SER A 5 -46.66 -6.52 -30.08
CA SER A 5 -45.41 -6.35 -29.34
C SER A 5 -44.26 -6.30 -30.34
N ALA A 6 -43.41 -5.27 -30.23
CA ALA A 6 -42.14 -5.16 -30.93
C ALA A 6 -41.03 -5.05 -29.88
N GLN A 7 -40.00 -5.88 -30.00
CA GLN A 7 -38.86 -5.92 -29.09
C GLN A 7 -37.61 -5.50 -29.85
N SER A 8 -36.85 -4.56 -29.28
CA SER A 8 -35.54 -4.14 -29.79
C SER A 8 -34.47 -4.58 -28.79
N THR A 9 -33.43 -5.24 -29.27
CA THR A 9 -32.31 -5.67 -28.44
C THR A 9 -31.19 -4.64 -28.54
N ILE A 10 -30.77 -4.09 -27.41
CA ILE A 10 -29.57 -3.24 -27.31
C ILE A 10 -28.48 -4.11 -26.69
N THR A 11 -27.37 -4.29 -27.41
CA THR A 11 -26.17 -4.92 -26.84
C THR A 11 -25.45 -3.88 -26.01
N VAL A 12 -25.30 -4.15 -24.72
CA VAL A 12 -24.48 -3.34 -23.80
C VAL A 12 -23.17 -4.08 -23.57
N GLU A 13 -22.05 -3.40 -23.83
CA GLU A 13 -20.70 -3.92 -23.60
C GLU A 13 -20.02 -3.09 -22.50
N LEU A 14 -19.32 -3.78 -21.61
CA LEU A 14 -18.54 -3.18 -20.52
C LEU A 14 -17.17 -3.87 -20.50
N GLU A 15 -16.12 -3.08 -20.67
CA GLU A 15 -14.74 -3.54 -20.50
C GLU A 15 -14.27 -3.23 -19.08
N VAL A 16 -13.74 -4.25 -18.39
CA VAL A 16 -13.17 -4.10 -17.05
C VAL A 16 -11.66 -4.24 -17.15
N THR A 17 -10.94 -3.14 -16.94
CA THR A 17 -9.48 -3.13 -16.87
C THR A 17 -9.00 -3.32 -15.43
N PRO A 18 -7.87 -4.01 -15.18
CA PRO A 18 -7.27 -4.07 -13.85
C PRO A 18 -6.92 -2.67 -13.35
N ASP A 19 -7.36 -2.33 -12.14
CA ASP A 19 -7.09 -1.07 -11.46
C ASP A 19 -7.04 -1.29 -9.95
N CYS A 20 -6.38 -0.40 -9.23
CA CYS A 20 -6.25 -0.43 -7.78
C CYS A 20 -6.36 0.99 -7.20
N MET A 21 -7.32 1.19 -6.30
CA MET A 21 -7.35 2.35 -5.44
C MET A 21 -6.42 2.11 -4.24
N ILE A 22 -5.49 3.03 -3.99
CA ILE A 22 -4.49 2.92 -2.92
C ILE A 22 -4.70 4.05 -1.92
N THR A 23 -4.77 3.71 -0.63
CA THR A 23 -4.74 4.65 0.49
C THR A 23 -3.48 4.41 1.31
N ALA A 24 -2.60 5.42 1.38
CA ALA A 24 -1.37 5.39 2.15
C ALA A 24 -1.26 6.68 2.98
N PRO A 25 -1.42 6.60 4.31
CA PRO A 25 -1.30 7.75 5.20
C PRO A 25 0.15 8.23 5.37
N ASP A 26 0.31 9.50 5.74
CA ASP A 26 1.61 10.06 6.09
C ASP A 26 2.13 9.48 7.42
N ILE A 27 3.44 9.25 7.48
CA ILE A 27 4.13 8.84 8.71
C ILE A 27 4.60 10.09 9.44
N ASP A 28 4.09 10.32 10.64
CA ASP A 28 4.55 11.36 11.55
C ASP A 28 5.15 10.70 12.81
N PHE A 29 6.47 10.84 12.96
CA PHE A 29 7.20 10.35 14.13
C PHE A 29 7.09 11.28 15.35
N GLY A 30 6.47 12.46 15.18
CA GLY A 30 6.44 13.51 16.19
C GLY A 30 7.80 14.18 16.36
N SER A 31 8.09 14.64 17.58
CA SER A 31 9.32 15.35 17.92
C SER A 31 9.99 14.74 19.14
N SER A 32 11.30 14.56 19.07
CA SER A 32 12.12 14.15 20.20
C SER A 32 13.47 14.84 20.16
N PRO A 33 14.06 15.25 21.31
CA PRO A 33 15.38 15.85 21.33
C PRO A 33 16.51 14.85 21.04
N LEU A 34 16.23 13.54 21.17
CA LEU A 34 17.19 12.46 20.94
C LEU A 34 16.58 11.42 20.01
N VAL A 35 17.42 10.83 19.17
CA VAL A 35 17.05 9.75 18.23
C VAL A 35 16.33 8.59 18.95
N ALA A 36 16.82 8.19 20.12
CA ALA A 36 16.24 7.10 20.91
C ALA A 36 14.87 7.41 21.54
N GLY A 37 14.42 8.67 21.49
CA GLY A 37 13.15 9.09 22.07
C GLY A 37 12.01 9.21 21.06
N PHE A 38 12.19 8.75 19.82
CA PHE A 38 11.11 8.62 18.85
C PHE A 38 10.44 7.25 18.99
N ASP A 39 9.13 7.23 19.21
CA ASP A 39 8.38 5.98 19.23
C ASP A 39 8.14 5.47 17.79
N PRO A 40 8.12 4.13 17.59
CA PRO A 40 7.71 3.57 16.31
C PRO A 40 6.26 3.93 15.97
N VAL A 41 6.00 4.15 14.68
CA VAL A 41 4.68 4.48 14.15
C VAL A 41 4.12 3.28 13.42
N SER A 42 2.99 2.74 13.88
CA SER A 42 2.30 1.63 13.21
C SER A 42 1.07 2.14 12.47
N GLN A 43 1.00 1.86 11.17
CA GLN A 43 -0.07 2.32 10.28
C GLN A 43 -0.37 1.24 9.23
N VAL A 44 -1.24 1.55 8.25
CA VAL A 44 -1.72 0.61 7.25
C VAL A 44 -1.73 1.25 5.86
N ILE A 45 -1.31 0.50 4.86
CA ILE A 45 -1.59 0.80 3.45
C ILE A 45 -2.76 -0.07 3.01
N SER A 46 -3.82 0.54 2.49
CA SER A 46 -5.05 -0.17 2.07
C SER A 46 -5.21 -0.12 0.56
N LEU A 47 -5.49 -1.27 -0.06
CA LEU A 47 -5.72 -1.40 -1.49
C LEU A 47 -7.10 -2.00 -1.78
N THR A 48 -7.86 -1.39 -2.68
CA THR A 48 -9.05 -2.02 -3.27
C THR A 48 -8.81 -2.17 -4.76
N CYS A 49 -8.63 -3.41 -5.21
CA CYS A 49 -8.26 -3.72 -6.58
C CYS A 49 -9.36 -4.46 -7.34
N THR A 50 -9.37 -4.34 -8.67
CA THR A 50 -10.24 -5.11 -9.57
C THR A 50 -10.16 -6.60 -9.24
N LYS A 51 -11.31 -7.27 -9.24
CA LYS A 51 -11.41 -8.68 -8.86
C LYS A 51 -10.38 -9.58 -9.52
N ASN A 52 -9.79 -10.49 -8.75
CA ASN A 52 -8.75 -11.45 -9.19
C ASN A 52 -7.44 -10.82 -9.71
N SER A 53 -7.19 -9.53 -9.48
CA SER A 53 -5.91 -8.91 -9.86
C SER A 53 -4.77 -9.44 -9.01
N SER A 54 -3.67 -9.85 -9.66
CA SER A 54 -2.40 -10.15 -9.01
C SER A 54 -1.49 -8.92 -9.04
N PHE A 55 -0.82 -8.63 -7.93
CA PHE A 55 0.08 -7.49 -7.82
C PHE A 55 1.12 -7.70 -6.72
N THR A 56 2.12 -6.81 -6.70
CA THR A 56 3.09 -6.72 -5.61
C THR A 56 3.28 -5.27 -5.21
N ILE A 57 3.49 -5.02 -3.93
CA ILE A 57 3.66 -3.69 -3.35
C ILE A 57 5.11 -3.52 -2.92
N GLY A 58 5.78 -2.52 -3.47
CA GLY A 58 7.15 -2.17 -3.11
C GLY A 58 7.26 -0.70 -2.72
N LEU A 59 8.06 -0.43 -1.70
CA LEU A 59 8.39 0.93 -1.26
C LEU A 59 9.83 1.23 -1.67
N ASN A 60 10.07 2.33 -2.39
CA ASN A 60 11.45 2.75 -2.67
C ASN A 60 12.12 3.32 -1.41
N ASP A 61 13.39 3.74 -1.51
CA ASP A 61 14.16 4.19 -0.36
C ASP A 61 13.94 5.69 -0.03
N GLY A 62 13.03 6.35 -0.76
CA GLY A 62 12.78 7.78 -0.65
C GLY A 62 13.81 8.64 -1.41
N VAL A 63 13.56 9.95 -1.43
CA VAL A 63 14.34 10.92 -2.24
C VAL A 63 15.74 11.19 -1.69
N ASN A 64 15.96 10.99 -0.39
CA ASN A 64 17.21 11.30 0.30
C ASN A 64 18.01 10.04 0.71
N ALA A 65 17.67 8.89 0.13
CA ALA A 65 18.32 7.62 0.45
C ALA A 65 19.84 7.69 0.28
N SER A 66 20.58 6.94 1.10
CA SER A 66 22.03 6.76 0.94
C SER A 66 22.39 5.30 1.18
N GLY A 67 22.99 4.65 0.18
CA GLY A 67 23.37 3.23 0.30
C GLY A 67 22.21 2.27 0.56
N GLY A 68 20.98 2.64 0.16
CA GLY A 68 19.76 1.87 0.43
C GLY A 68 19.06 2.21 1.76
N GLN A 69 19.68 3.02 2.62
CA GLN A 69 19.10 3.48 3.87
C GLN A 69 18.16 4.67 3.63
N ARG A 70 16.91 4.59 4.10
CA ARG A 70 15.96 5.69 4.03
C ARG A 70 16.34 6.79 5.00
N ARG A 71 16.24 8.04 4.54
CA ARG A 71 16.53 9.24 5.34
C ARG A 71 15.49 10.32 5.13
N MET A 72 15.02 10.91 6.22
CA MET A 72 14.34 12.20 6.18
C MET A 72 15.39 13.30 6.20
N ALA A 73 15.09 14.46 5.61
CA ALA A 73 16.03 15.57 5.52
C ALA A 73 15.42 16.88 6.04
N SER A 74 16.24 17.68 6.71
CA SER A 74 15.91 19.05 7.12
C SER A 74 17.18 19.89 7.14
N ASP A 75 17.24 20.95 6.33
CA ASP A 75 18.36 21.89 6.24
C ASP A 75 19.76 21.24 6.12
N GLY A 76 19.85 20.15 5.34
CA GLY A 76 21.10 19.40 5.13
C GLY A 76 21.45 18.39 6.23
N ASN A 77 20.62 18.30 7.27
CA ASN A 77 20.67 17.25 8.28
C ASN A 77 19.78 16.08 7.84
N TYR A 78 20.17 14.87 8.23
CA TYR A 78 19.44 13.65 7.88
C TYR A 78 19.14 12.83 9.13
N LEU A 79 17.96 12.23 9.15
CA LEU A 79 17.57 11.26 10.16
C LEU A 79 17.20 9.95 9.46
N GLU A 80 17.85 8.86 9.86
CA GLU A 80 17.61 7.53 9.31
C GLU A 80 16.32 6.93 9.88
N TYR A 81 15.59 6.21 9.03
CA TYR A 81 14.40 5.48 9.44
C TYR A 81 14.22 4.23 8.59
N GLU A 82 13.40 3.29 9.05
CA GLU A 82 12.93 2.19 8.22
C GLU A 82 11.42 1.99 8.32
N ILE A 83 10.88 1.25 7.35
CA ILE A 83 9.51 0.74 7.33
C ILE A 83 9.58 -0.79 7.27
N TYR A 84 9.04 -1.44 8.30
CA TYR A 84 9.00 -2.90 8.43
C TYR A 84 7.60 -3.45 8.15
N LYS A 85 7.56 -4.71 7.69
CA LYS A 85 6.30 -5.42 7.46
C LYS A 85 5.63 -5.73 8.80
N SER A 86 4.43 -5.20 9.01
CA SER A 86 3.60 -5.43 10.20
C SER A 86 4.40 -5.16 11.48
N SER A 87 4.41 -6.09 12.44
CA SER A 87 5.23 -5.98 13.66
C SER A 87 6.60 -6.66 13.55
N SER A 88 7.02 -7.09 12.35
CA SER A 88 8.26 -7.84 12.16
C SER A 88 9.50 -6.93 12.09
N THR A 89 10.65 -7.55 11.83
CA THR A 89 11.91 -6.88 11.50
C THR A 89 12.24 -6.99 10.00
N GLU A 90 11.34 -7.54 9.19
CA GLU A 90 11.52 -7.63 7.75
C GLU A 90 11.27 -6.27 7.11
N ARG A 91 12.27 -5.79 6.37
CA ARG A 91 12.18 -4.53 5.64
C ARG A 91 11.07 -4.61 4.58
N TRP A 92 10.24 -3.58 4.49
CA TRP A 92 9.36 -3.38 3.34
C TRP A 92 10.05 -2.46 2.33
N GLY A 93 10.52 -3.07 1.24
CA GLY A 93 11.35 -2.43 0.22
C GLY A 93 10.82 -2.64 -1.18
N SER A 94 11.63 -2.29 -2.18
CA SER A 94 11.21 -2.28 -3.58
C SER A 94 11.65 -3.53 -4.36
N ALA A 95 12.57 -4.32 -3.81
CA ALA A 95 13.24 -5.41 -4.52
C ALA A 95 13.06 -6.77 -3.84
N GLY A 96 12.91 -7.82 -4.65
CA GLY A 96 12.89 -9.21 -4.19
C GLY A 96 11.90 -9.46 -3.04
N ALA A 97 12.38 -10.17 -2.01
CA ALA A 97 11.60 -10.54 -0.83
C ALA A 97 11.23 -9.34 0.07
N GLU A 98 11.79 -8.15 -0.15
CA GLU A 98 11.38 -6.95 0.59
C GLU A 98 10.02 -6.41 0.12
N ARG A 99 9.58 -6.78 -1.11
CA ARG A 99 8.23 -6.48 -1.59
C ARG A 99 7.20 -7.28 -0.79
N ARG A 100 5.94 -6.85 -0.89
CA ARG A 100 4.80 -7.66 -0.45
C ARG A 100 4.01 -8.18 -1.63
N GLU A 101 3.66 -9.45 -1.55
CA GLU A 101 2.76 -10.08 -2.50
C GLU A 101 1.31 -9.74 -2.13
N GLN A 102 0.42 -9.80 -3.13
CA GLN A 102 -1.01 -9.64 -2.93
C GLN A 102 -1.57 -10.57 -1.84
N SER A 103 -0.99 -11.77 -1.70
CA SER A 103 -1.33 -12.76 -0.67
C SER A 103 -0.85 -12.42 0.75
N ASP A 104 0.06 -11.46 0.93
CA ASP A 104 0.64 -11.08 2.23
C ASP A 104 -0.28 -10.11 3.01
N VAL A 105 -1.58 -10.19 2.79
CA VAL A 105 -2.58 -9.31 3.39
C VAL A 105 -2.67 -9.57 4.90
N ASP A 106 -2.60 -8.50 5.69
CA ASP A 106 -2.73 -8.60 7.15
C ASP A 106 -4.21 -8.69 7.58
N THR A 107 -5.10 -7.98 6.89
CA THR A 107 -6.54 -8.01 7.16
C THR A 107 -7.34 -7.74 5.88
N GLY A 108 -8.39 -8.53 5.66
CA GLY A 108 -9.17 -8.55 4.43
C GLY A 108 -8.97 -9.84 3.64
N ASP A 109 -9.58 -9.93 2.46
CA ASP A 109 -9.49 -11.12 1.62
C ASP A 109 -8.21 -11.13 0.79
N ALA A 110 -7.52 -12.27 0.80
CA ALA A 110 -6.31 -12.50 0.00
C ALA A 110 -6.58 -12.70 -1.50
N ILE A 111 -7.76 -12.37 -2.01
CA ILE A 111 -8.03 -12.24 -3.45
C ILE A 111 -8.89 -10.99 -3.58
N PRO A 112 -8.55 -10.02 -4.45
CA PRO A 112 -9.37 -8.83 -4.59
C PRO A 112 -10.75 -9.22 -5.11
N ASP A 113 -11.79 -8.60 -4.55
CA ASP A 113 -13.19 -8.76 -4.96
C ASP A 113 -13.73 -7.50 -5.67
N GLY A 114 -12.94 -6.42 -5.72
CA GLY A 114 -13.33 -5.11 -6.25
C GLY A 114 -14.04 -4.19 -5.25
N ILE A 115 -14.20 -4.61 -3.99
CA ILE A 115 -15.02 -3.90 -2.99
C ILE A 115 -14.30 -3.81 -1.64
N THR A 116 -13.83 -4.95 -1.13
CA THR A 116 -13.23 -5.08 0.19
C THR A 116 -11.77 -4.62 0.19
N PRO A 117 -11.39 -3.65 1.05
CA PRO A 117 -10.00 -3.23 1.16
C PRO A 117 -9.09 -4.34 1.71
N GLN A 118 -7.96 -4.54 1.06
CA GLN A 118 -6.84 -5.35 1.52
C GLN A 118 -5.87 -4.47 2.29
N ASN A 119 -5.64 -4.82 3.54
CA ASN A 119 -4.83 -4.02 4.46
C ASN A 119 -3.45 -4.64 4.66
N TYR A 120 -2.42 -3.82 4.49
CA TYR A 120 -1.02 -4.17 4.68
C TYR A 120 -0.44 -3.26 5.76
N ASN A 121 -0.39 -3.77 6.99
CA ASN A 121 0.03 -3.05 8.19
C ASN A 121 1.54 -2.88 8.19
N TYR A 122 2.09 -1.75 8.56
CA TYR A 122 3.54 -1.56 8.69
C TYR A 122 3.89 -0.87 9.99
N ARG A 123 5.16 -1.00 10.38
CA ARG A 123 5.76 -0.27 11.48
C ARG A 123 6.96 0.50 10.98
N ALA A 124 6.90 1.82 11.07
CA ALA A 124 8.00 2.71 10.77
C ALA A 124 8.77 3.05 12.06
N GLN A 125 10.09 3.20 11.99
CA GLN A 125 10.91 3.51 13.16
C GLN A 125 12.15 4.34 12.77
N ILE A 126 12.51 5.32 13.61
CA ILE A 126 13.78 6.05 13.56
C ILE A 126 14.95 5.17 14.03
N MET A 127 16.09 5.26 13.35
CA MET A 127 17.33 4.54 13.70
C MET A 127 18.35 5.42 14.42
#